data_AF-A0A3A8NYA7-F1
#
_entry.id   AF-A0A3A8NYA7-F1
#
_cell.length_a   1.000
_cell.length_b   1.000
_cell.length_c   1.000
_cell.angle_alpha   90.00
_cell.angle_beta   90.00
_cell.angle_gamma   90.00
#
_symmetry.space_group_name_H-M   'P 1'
#
loop_
_entity.id
_entity.type
_entity.pdbx_description
1 polymer ?
#
loop_
_entity_poly.entity_id
_entity_poly.type
_entity_poly.pdbx_seq_one_letter_code
_entity_poly.pdbx_strand_id
1 'polypeptide(L)'
;SGPAPVGVHRVMPDGCLDILVDLTGGVDLHVVGAMRTAEVVPLSTRAAFVAVRFRPGGAQPFLRMPLLELTDAKVALGDLWPREAREWRERFAESRGTPARFALLEGLLLGRLPGEGDAGVRHAVDLILGARGQVPVRSLEGVM
;
A
#
# COMPACT_ATOMS: atom_id res chain seq x y z
N SER A 1 -9.26 -20.86 -18.79
CA SER A 1 -9.84 -21.24 -17.49
C SER A 1 -8.70 -21.43 -16.50
N GLY A 2 -8.56 -20.53 -15.53
CA GLY A 2 -7.52 -20.65 -14.49
C GLY A 2 -7.86 -21.76 -13.49
N PRO A 3 -6.87 -22.25 -12.71
CA PRO A 3 -7.12 -23.23 -11.66
C PRO A 3 -8.12 -22.70 -10.64
N ALA A 4 -8.99 -23.58 -10.13
CA ALA A 4 -9.94 -23.24 -9.07
C ALA A 4 -9.17 -22.88 -7.76
N PRO A 5 -9.67 -21.90 -6.98
CA PRO A 5 -9.03 -21.52 -5.73
C PRO A 5 -9.02 -22.70 -4.74
N VAL A 6 -7.89 -22.91 -4.06
CA VAL A 6 -7.67 -23.99 -3.09
C VAL A 6 -8.20 -23.66 -1.69
N GLY A 7 -8.66 -22.43 -1.50
CA GLY A 7 -9.22 -21.92 -0.26
C GLY A 7 -9.42 -20.41 -0.33
N VAL A 8 -9.76 -19.81 0.81
CA VAL A 8 -9.84 -18.36 0.95
C VAL A 8 -9.01 -17.90 2.14
N HIS A 9 -8.38 -16.75 2.00
CA HIS A 9 -7.70 -16.06 3.09
C HIS A 9 -8.43 -14.76 3.42
N ARG A 10 -8.41 -14.38 4.70
CA ARG A 10 -9.00 -13.13 5.17
C ARG A 10 -7.89 -12.17 5.55
N VAL A 11 -7.81 -11.05 4.83
CA VAL A 11 -6.96 -9.92 5.18
C VAL A 11 -7.76 -9.04 6.13
N MET A 12 -7.27 -8.88 7.35
CA MET A 12 -7.97 -8.12 8.39
C MET A 12 -7.60 -6.63 8.33
N PRO A 13 -8.53 -5.71 8.67
CA PRO A 13 -8.23 -4.29 8.85
C PRO A 13 -7.09 -4.07 9.85
N ASP A 14 -6.04 -3.39 9.41
CA ASP A 14 -4.87 -3.02 10.22
C ASP A 14 -4.49 -1.52 10.10
N GLY A 15 -5.28 -0.75 9.36
CA GLY A 15 -5.04 0.67 9.11
C GLY A 15 -3.84 0.97 8.20
N CYS A 16 -3.23 -0.07 7.60
CA CYS A 16 -2.15 0.09 6.64
C CYS A 16 -2.68 0.37 5.23
N LEU A 17 -1.81 0.94 4.40
CA LEU A 17 -2.02 1.10 2.97
C LEU A 17 -0.93 0.32 2.25
N ASP A 18 -1.25 -0.34 1.15
CA ASP A 18 -0.29 -1.15 0.41
C ASP A 18 -0.15 -0.66 -1.05
N ILE A 19 1.07 -0.64 -1.58
CA ILE A 19 1.31 -0.67 -3.02
C ILE A 19 1.71 -2.10 -3.38
N LEU A 20 0.96 -2.70 -4.29
CA LEU A 20 1.06 -4.11 -4.62
C LEU A 20 1.34 -4.30 -6.12
N VAL A 21 2.35 -5.11 -6.40
CA VAL A 21 2.73 -5.55 -7.75
C VAL A 21 2.35 -7.03 -7.86
N ASP A 22 1.32 -7.33 -8.65
CA ASP A 22 0.94 -8.70 -9.01
C ASP A 22 1.72 -9.13 -10.25
N LEU A 23 2.47 -10.22 -10.10
CA LEU A 23 3.36 -10.82 -11.09
C LEU A 23 2.84 -12.20 -11.57
N THR A 24 1.62 -12.57 -11.20
CA THR A 24 1.08 -13.92 -11.40
C THR A 24 0.73 -14.20 -12.87
N GLY A 25 0.14 -13.22 -13.56
CA GLY A 25 -0.28 -13.32 -14.97
C GLY A 25 0.25 -12.22 -15.89
N GLY A 26 1.09 -11.32 -15.37
CA GLY A 26 1.52 -10.10 -16.02
C GLY A 26 2.19 -9.19 -15.01
N VAL A 27 2.19 -7.88 -15.24
CA VAL A 27 2.62 -6.90 -14.23
C VAL A 27 1.47 -5.93 -14.01
N ASP A 28 0.70 -6.20 -12.97
CA ASP A 28 -0.41 -5.37 -12.53
C ASP A 28 -0.03 -4.61 -11.25
N LEU A 29 -0.30 -3.31 -11.25
CA LEU A 29 0.15 -2.38 -10.20
C LEU A 29 -1.09 -1.77 -9.55
N HIS A 30 -1.20 -1.93 -8.24
CA HIS A 30 -2.35 -1.48 -7.48
C HIS A 30 -1.95 -0.69 -6.24
N VAL A 31 -2.82 0.24 -5.85
CA VAL A 31 -2.83 0.84 -4.52
C VAL A 31 -4.06 0.32 -3.78
N VAL A 32 -3.84 -0.27 -2.61
CA VAL A 32 -4.89 -0.79 -1.73
C VAL A 32 -4.90 0.09 -0.50
N GLY A 33 -5.97 0.88 -0.34
CA GLY A 33 -6.11 1.75 0.82
C GLY A 33 -6.49 1.00 2.10
N ALA A 34 -6.53 1.74 3.20
CA ALA A 34 -6.90 1.19 4.49
C ALA A 34 -8.30 0.57 4.44
N MET A 35 -8.44 -0.60 5.06
CA MET A 35 -9.69 -1.36 5.07
C MET A 35 -10.47 -1.09 6.35
N ARG A 36 -11.80 -1.03 6.27
CA ARG A 36 -12.73 -1.03 7.41
C ARG A 36 -13.30 -2.41 7.71
N THR A 37 -13.30 -3.30 6.72
CA THR A 37 -13.80 -4.67 6.82
C THR A 37 -12.78 -5.66 6.28
N ALA A 38 -12.91 -6.94 6.62
CA ALA A 38 -11.99 -7.95 6.14
C ALA A 38 -12.17 -8.19 4.63
N GLU A 39 -11.07 -8.17 3.87
CA GLU A 39 -11.06 -8.58 2.47
C GLU A 39 -10.87 -10.10 2.38
N VAL A 40 -11.75 -10.78 1.64
CA VAL A 40 -11.66 -12.22 1.40
C VAL A 40 -10.98 -12.44 0.05
N VAL A 41 -9.74 -12.93 0.08
CA VAL A 41 -8.95 -13.16 -1.13
C VAL A 41 -8.87 -14.67 -1.44
N PRO A 42 -9.07 -15.09 -2.70
CA PRO A 42 -8.90 -16.47 -3.09
C PRO A 42 -7.43 -16.90 -2.97
N LEU A 43 -7.19 -18.08 -2.40
CA LEU A 43 -5.86 -18.69 -2.40
C LEU A 43 -5.63 -19.43 -3.72
N SER A 44 -4.59 -19.03 -4.44
CA SER A 44 -4.13 -19.68 -5.67
C SER A 44 -2.86 -20.47 -5.41
N THR A 45 -2.69 -21.61 -6.09
CA THR A 45 -1.44 -22.39 -6.09
C THR A 45 -0.31 -21.69 -6.84
N ARG A 46 -0.63 -20.68 -7.66
CA ARG A 46 0.32 -19.73 -8.25
C ARG A 46 -0.04 -18.32 -7.83
N ALA A 47 0.83 -17.71 -7.04
CA ALA A 47 0.75 -16.34 -6.60
C ALA A 47 2.19 -15.78 -6.58
N ALA A 48 2.41 -14.67 -7.28
CA ALA A 48 3.70 -13.99 -7.27
C ALA A 48 3.43 -12.51 -7.02
N PHE A 49 3.70 -12.05 -5.81
CA PHE A 49 3.47 -10.67 -5.41
C PHE A 49 4.74 -10.06 -4.83
N VAL A 50 4.93 -8.76 -5.07
CA VAL A 50 5.87 -7.92 -4.33
C VAL A 50 5.11 -6.67 -3.93
N ALA A 51 5.22 -6.27 -2.67
CA ALA A 51 4.46 -5.14 -2.15
C ALA A 51 5.29 -4.33 -1.16
N VAL A 52 4.90 -3.07 -1.01
CA VAL A 52 5.27 -2.25 0.14
C VAL A 52 4.04 -1.97 0.97
N ARG A 53 4.19 -2.20 2.27
CA ARG A 53 3.21 -1.88 3.28
C ARG A 53 3.60 -0.59 4.00
N PHE A 54 2.76 0.42 3.86
CA PHE A 54 2.86 1.65 4.62
C PHE A 54 2.12 1.48 5.94
N ARG A 55 2.83 1.67 7.05
CA ARG A 55 2.23 1.79 8.38
C ARG A 55 1.21 2.93 8.39
N PRO A 56 0.26 2.98 9.35
CA PRO A 56 -0.67 4.09 9.48
C PRO A 56 0.03 5.45 9.36
N GLY A 57 -0.48 6.33 8.50
CA GLY A 57 0.12 7.64 8.18
C GLY A 57 1.35 7.63 7.27
N GLY A 58 2.00 6.47 7.05
CA GLY A 58 3.27 6.36 6.34
C GLY A 58 3.21 6.55 4.82
N ALA A 59 2.02 6.42 4.22
CA ALA A 59 1.85 6.59 2.77
C ALA A 59 1.71 8.06 2.33
N GLN A 60 1.44 8.97 3.27
CA GLN A 60 1.11 10.37 2.99
C GLN A 60 2.21 11.09 2.18
N PRO A 61 3.51 10.92 2.47
CA PRO A 61 4.57 11.56 1.70
C PRO A 61 4.56 11.14 0.22
N PHE A 62 4.15 9.90 -0.08
CA PHE A 62 4.24 9.34 -1.44
C PHE A 62 3.05 9.72 -2.32
N LEU A 63 1.83 9.65 -1.77
CA LEU A 63 0.59 9.77 -2.56
C LEU A 63 0.10 11.22 -2.69
N ARG A 64 0.55 12.13 -1.80
CA ARG A 64 0.25 13.59 -1.85
C ARG A 64 -1.22 13.93 -2.11
N MET A 65 -2.12 13.12 -1.59
CA MET A 65 -3.58 13.27 -1.66
C MET A 65 -4.18 12.87 -0.31
N PRO A 66 -5.42 13.26 0.00
CA PRO A 66 -6.11 12.77 1.19
C PRO A 66 -6.24 11.24 1.13
N LEU A 67 -5.54 10.53 2.02
CA LEU A 67 -5.54 9.05 2.01
C LEU A 67 -6.92 8.45 2.30
N LEU A 68 -7.82 9.23 2.91
CA LEU A 68 -9.22 8.87 3.13
C LEU A 68 -9.92 8.45 1.82
N GLU A 69 -9.60 9.09 0.70
CA GLU A 69 -10.15 8.80 -0.64
C GLU A 69 -9.87 7.36 -1.09
N LEU A 70 -8.84 6.71 -0.52
CA LEU A 70 -8.46 5.35 -0.85
C LEU A 70 -9.06 4.31 0.11
N THR A 71 -9.75 4.73 1.16
CA THR A 71 -10.33 3.82 2.17
C THR A 71 -11.31 2.85 1.51
N ASP A 72 -11.15 1.55 1.77
CA ASP A 72 -11.87 0.44 1.12
C ASP A 72 -11.76 0.40 -0.41
N ALA A 73 -10.79 1.09 -0.99
CA ALA A 73 -10.57 1.11 -2.43
C ALA A 73 -9.31 0.33 -2.81
N LYS A 74 -9.41 -0.38 -3.92
CA LYS A 74 -8.28 -0.91 -4.68
C LYS A 74 -8.29 -0.24 -6.06
N VAL A 75 -7.31 0.63 -6.30
CA VAL A 75 -7.21 1.41 -7.54
C VAL A 75 -5.99 0.99 -8.34
N ALA A 76 -6.01 1.19 -9.66
CA ALA A 76 -4.82 0.96 -10.47
C ALA A 76 -3.79 2.05 -10.16
N LEU A 77 -2.50 1.69 -10.07
CA LEU A 77 -1.44 2.67 -9.85
C LEU A 77 -1.44 3.73 -10.96
N GLY A 78 -1.83 3.36 -12.18
CA GLY A 78 -1.91 4.26 -13.33
C GLY A 78 -2.96 5.37 -13.20
N ASP A 79 -3.96 5.23 -12.33
CA ASP A 79 -4.95 6.28 -12.08
C ASP A 79 -4.37 7.39 -11.19
N LEU A 80 -3.37 7.05 -10.36
CA LEU A 80 -2.68 7.99 -9.48
C LEU A 80 -1.38 8.51 -10.12
N TRP A 81 -0.57 7.59 -10.67
CA TRP A 81 0.77 7.84 -11.22
C TRP A 81 0.88 7.26 -12.65
N PRO A 82 0.26 7.90 -13.66
CA PRO A 82 0.16 7.34 -15.01
C PRO A 82 1.52 7.08 -15.68
N ARG A 83 2.49 7.98 -15.47
CA ARG A 83 3.84 7.88 -16.04
C ARG A 83 4.64 6.77 -15.36
N GLU A 84 4.64 6.75 -14.05
CA GLU A 84 5.36 5.79 -13.23
C GLU A 84 4.80 4.39 -13.41
N ALA A 85 3.48 4.23 -13.46
CA ALA A 85 2.86 2.93 -13.69
C ALA A 85 3.32 2.30 -15.02
N ARG A 86 3.60 3.10 -16.05
CA ARG A 86 4.18 2.61 -17.31
C ARG A 86 5.63 2.17 -17.12
N GLU A 87 6.46 3.04 -16.55
CA GLU A 87 7.88 2.76 -16.30
C GLU A 87 8.07 1.52 -15.40
N TRP A 88 7.32 1.45 -14.30
CA TRP A 88 7.40 0.36 -13.34
C TRP A 88 7.00 -0.96 -14.00
N ARG A 89 5.94 -0.94 -14.84
CA ARG A 89 5.50 -2.14 -15.56
C ARG A 89 6.62 -2.72 -16.42
N GLU A 90 7.29 -1.88 -17.20
CA GLU A 90 8.42 -2.28 -18.05
C GLU A 90 9.58 -2.84 -17.21
N ARG A 91 9.99 -2.13 -16.16
CA ARG A 91 11.11 -2.54 -15.28
C ARG A 91 10.83 -3.84 -14.53
N PHE A 92 9.61 -4.05 -14.06
CA PHE A 92 9.22 -5.30 -13.39
C PHE A 92 9.10 -6.47 -14.37
N ALA A 93 8.68 -6.22 -15.62
CA ALA A 93 8.63 -7.25 -16.65
C ALA A 93 10.02 -7.80 -16.99
N GLU A 94 11.04 -6.95 -16.94
CA GLU A 94 12.45 -7.31 -17.16
C GLU A 94 13.12 -7.89 -15.90
N SER A 95 12.60 -7.59 -14.71
CA SER A 95 13.18 -8.01 -13.44
C SER A 95 12.90 -9.48 -13.09
N ARG A 96 13.98 -10.23 -12.83
CA ARG A 96 13.93 -11.65 -12.45
C ARG A 96 14.52 -11.87 -11.06
N GLY A 97 13.84 -12.73 -10.30
CA GLY A 97 14.25 -13.09 -8.95
C GLY A 97 13.72 -12.15 -7.88
N THR A 98 13.38 -12.73 -6.74
CA THR A 98 12.77 -12.02 -5.61
C THR A 98 13.64 -10.88 -5.07
N PRO A 99 14.96 -11.03 -4.85
CA PRO A 99 15.80 -9.94 -4.32
C PRO A 99 15.85 -8.72 -5.24
N ALA A 100 15.99 -8.94 -6.56
CA ALA A 100 16.04 -7.86 -7.53
C ALA A 100 14.72 -7.07 -7.60
N ARG A 101 13.58 -7.76 -7.44
CA ARG A 101 12.25 -7.13 -7.43
C ARG A 101 12.01 -6.30 -6.17
N PHE A 102 12.47 -6.75 -5.01
CA PHE A 102 12.43 -5.95 -3.78
C PHE A 102 13.30 -4.69 -3.89
N ALA A 103 14.56 -4.83 -4.33
CA ALA A 103 15.47 -3.70 -4.51
C ALA A 103 14.93 -2.70 -5.56
N LEU A 104 14.30 -3.21 -6.63
CA LEU A 104 13.62 -2.39 -7.62
C LEU A 104 12.47 -1.59 -7.00
N LEU A 105 11.57 -2.24 -6.25
CA LEU A 105 10.42 -1.56 -5.63
C LEU A 105 10.87 -0.49 -4.63
N GLU A 106 11.86 -0.83 -3.79
CA GLU A 106 12.45 0.09 -2.82
C GLU A 106 13.06 1.31 -3.51
N GLY A 107 13.92 1.12 -4.51
CA GLY A 107 14.55 2.23 -5.23
C GLY A 107 13.55 3.13 -5.96
N LEU A 108 12.51 2.54 -6.55
CA LEU A 108 11.43 3.27 -7.22
C LEU A 108 10.62 4.13 -6.23
N LEU A 109 10.33 3.61 -5.04
CA LEU A 109 9.61 4.34 -4.00
C LEU A 109 10.48 5.43 -3.36
N LEU A 110 11.74 5.12 -3.03
CA LEU A 110 12.67 6.10 -2.50
C LEU A 110 12.89 7.27 -3.47
N GLY A 111 12.93 7.00 -4.78
CA GLY A 111 12.98 8.05 -5.79
C GLY A 111 11.75 8.96 -5.83
N ARG A 112 10.61 8.52 -5.27
CA ARG A 112 9.39 9.33 -5.14
C ARG A 112 9.27 10.06 -3.80
N LEU A 113 10.03 9.65 -2.79
CA LEU A 113 9.90 10.22 -1.45
C LEU A 113 10.22 11.74 -1.55
N PRO A 114 9.27 12.64 -1.19
CA PRO A 114 9.61 14.04 -0.96
C PRO A 114 10.53 14.15 0.27
N GLY A 115 10.87 15.36 0.72
CA GLY A 115 11.44 15.55 2.05
C GLY A 115 10.56 15.00 3.19
N GLU A 116 10.84 15.41 4.42
CA GLU A 116 10.14 14.86 5.59
C GLU A 116 8.60 14.98 5.51
N GLY A 117 7.91 13.93 5.94
CA GLY A 117 6.44 13.93 6.08
C GLY A 117 5.95 14.83 7.22
N ASP A 118 4.65 15.09 7.24
CA ASP A 118 4.01 15.98 8.23
C ASP A 118 4.22 15.48 9.68
N ALA A 119 4.86 16.31 10.50
CA ALA A 119 5.18 15.98 11.89
C ALA A 119 3.93 15.90 12.79
N GLY A 120 2.90 16.68 12.50
CA GLY A 120 1.64 16.65 13.22
C GLY A 120 0.86 15.37 12.93
N VAL A 121 0.79 14.96 11.66
CA VAL A 121 0.19 13.66 11.28
C VAL A 121 0.93 12.52 11.96
N ARG A 122 2.27 12.55 11.96
CA ARG A 122 3.09 11.52 12.61
C ARG A 122 2.81 11.46 14.11
N HIS A 123 2.82 12.60 14.80
CA HIS A 123 2.55 12.67 16.24
C HIS A 123 1.13 12.20 16.59
N ALA A 124 0.11 12.61 15.82
CA ALA A 124 -1.26 12.17 16.03
C ALA A 124 -1.40 10.64 15.87
N VAL A 125 -0.76 10.06 14.84
CA VAL A 125 -0.73 8.60 14.65
C VAL A 125 -0.05 7.90 15.82
N ASP A 126 1.09 8.42 16.28
CA ASP A 126 1.82 7.85 17.42
C ASP A 126 0.97 7.88 18.71
N LEU A 127 0.23 8.96 18.95
CA LEU A 127 -0.72 9.07 20.07
C LEU A 127 -1.86 8.04 19.96
N ILE A 128 -2.48 7.90 18.79
CA ILE A 128 -3.55 6.92 18.56
C ILE A 128 -3.05 5.50 18.79
N LEU A 129 -1.91 5.15 18.22
CA LEU A 129 -1.32 3.80 18.34
C LEU A 129 -0.87 3.51 19.77
N GLY A 130 -0.21 4.47 20.44
CA GLY A 130 0.22 4.37 21.83
C GLY A 130 -0.94 4.20 22.80
N ALA A 131 -2.05 4.91 22.56
CA ALA A 131 -3.29 4.76 23.33
C ALA A 131 -4.16 3.58 22.89
N ARG A 132 -3.72 2.78 21.90
CA ARG A 132 -4.50 1.66 21.33
C ARG A 132 -5.91 2.07 20.88
N GLY A 133 -6.02 3.26 20.30
CA GLY A 133 -7.29 3.84 19.85
C GLY A 133 -8.17 4.42 20.97
N GLN A 134 -7.71 4.45 22.22
CA GLN A 134 -8.46 5.02 23.36
C GLN A 134 -8.17 6.51 23.59
N VAL A 135 -7.74 7.24 22.56
CA VAL A 135 -7.54 8.69 22.63
C VAL A 135 -8.78 9.41 22.07
N PRO A 136 -9.36 10.39 22.77
CA PRO A 136 -10.44 11.20 22.22
C PRO A 136 -9.94 12.02 21.04
N VAL A 137 -10.72 12.14 19.96
CA VAL A 137 -10.32 12.94 18.78
C VAL A 137 -9.99 14.39 19.15
N ARG A 138 -10.77 14.99 20.07
CA ARG A 138 -10.50 16.35 20.61
C ARG A 138 -9.11 16.52 21.22
N SER A 139 -8.50 15.43 21.68
CA SER A 139 -7.15 15.45 22.27
C SER A 139 -6.05 15.47 21.20
N LEU A 140 -6.40 15.31 19.92
CA LEU A 140 -5.50 15.37 18.78
C LEU A 140 -5.47 16.76 18.11
N GLU A 141 -6.37 17.67 18.50
CA GLU A 141 -6.52 19.00 17.90
C GLU A 141 -5.35 19.95 18.21
N GLY A 142 -4.59 19.69 19.28
CA GLY A 142 -3.45 20.51 19.72
C GLY A 142 -2.09 20.12 19.12
N VAL A 143 -2.08 19.30 18.06
CA VAL A 143 -0.88 18.69 17.48
C VAL A 143 -0.30 19.49 16.29
N MET A 144 -0.95 20.58 15.89
CA MET A 144 -0.53 21.43 14.76
C MET A 144 0.23 22.67 15.22
#